data_AF-A0A1B7WZY8-F1
#
_entry.id   AF-A0A1B7WZY8-F1
#
_cell.length_a   1.000
_cell.length_b   1.000
_cell.length_c   1.000
_cell.angle_alpha   90.00
_cell.angle_beta   90.00
_cell.angle_gamma   90.00
#
_symmetry.space_group_name_H-M   'P 1'
#
loop_
_entity.id
_entity.type
_entity.pdbx_description
1 polymer ?
#
loop_
_entity_poly.entity_id
_entity_poly.type
_entity_poly.pdbx_seq_one_letter_code
_entity_poly.pdbx_strand_id
1 'polypeptide(L)'
;MKHYQLVIIGDREFHGASLRRWLHSQGLKYIFRQKKDTTFREKRQKFQPLSSIPIYPGGRRFYENVNLTQEKGFGRCNLVVYWRRKYRGKQEKESWYLSTNLTDISTTIKIYGQRFGIEAMFKDCKTGGYNLEGSQASPDRLVRIILLIALAMTSAWLQG
;
A
#
# COMPACT_ATOMS: atom_id res chain seq x y z
N MET A 1 -0.53 25.31 11.94
CA MET A 1 -0.53 24.20 10.95
C MET A 1 -1.54 23.17 11.41
N LYS A 2 -2.46 22.72 10.54
CA LYS A 2 -3.33 21.57 10.88
C LYS A 2 -2.43 20.36 11.19
N HIS A 3 -2.71 19.61 12.24
CA HIS A 3 -2.00 18.36 12.52
C HIS A 3 -2.37 17.33 11.45
N TYR A 4 -1.59 17.26 10.37
CA TYR A 4 -1.76 16.24 9.35
C TYR A 4 -1.20 14.91 9.86
N GLN A 5 -1.99 13.84 9.73
CA GLN A 5 -1.53 12.49 10.03
C GLN A 5 -0.93 11.88 8.75
N LEU A 6 0.37 11.58 8.79
CA LEU A 6 1.04 10.89 7.69
C LEU A 6 0.71 9.40 7.73
N VAL A 7 0.22 8.87 6.62
CA VAL A 7 -0.04 7.43 6.43
C VAL A 7 0.71 6.94 5.19
N ILE A 8 1.61 5.98 5.38
CA ILE A 8 2.38 5.39 4.29
C ILE A 8 1.60 4.22 3.70
N ILE A 9 1.40 4.25 2.38
CA ILE A 9 0.73 3.17 1.65
C ILE A 9 1.72 2.45 0.74
N GLY A 10 1.52 1.15 0.56
CA GLY A 10 2.37 0.32 -0.30
C GLY A 10 1.65 -0.91 -0.82
N ASP A 11 1.99 -1.30 -2.04
CA ASP A 11 1.45 -2.48 -2.69
C ASP A 11 2.19 -3.78 -2.29
N ARG A 12 1.91 -4.89 -2.97
CA ARG A 12 2.38 -6.25 -2.63
C ARG A 12 3.90 -6.40 -2.49
N GLU A 13 4.68 -5.45 -3.02
CA GLU A 13 6.14 -5.43 -2.96
C GLU A 13 6.65 -4.96 -1.58
N PHE A 14 5.83 -4.24 -0.80
CA PHE A 14 6.19 -3.69 0.51
C PHE A 14 5.81 -4.64 1.66
N HIS A 15 6.23 -5.91 1.56
CA HIS A 15 5.89 -6.96 2.54
C HIS A 15 6.95 -7.12 3.66
N GLY A 16 8.08 -6.42 3.59
CA GLY A 16 9.20 -6.58 4.52
C GLY A 16 8.87 -6.28 5.99
N ALA A 17 9.36 -7.14 6.89
CA ALA A 17 9.25 -6.98 8.35
C ALA A 17 9.93 -5.73 8.87
N SER A 18 11.13 -5.48 8.35
CA SER A 18 12.01 -4.42 8.80
C SER A 18 11.38 -3.05 8.58
N LEU A 19 10.74 -2.83 7.42
CA LEU A 19 10.05 -1.59 7.11
C LEU A 19 8.90 -1.32 8.09
N ARG A 20 8.04 -2.31 8.34
CA ARG A 20 6.93 -2.17 9.30
C ARG A 20 7.41 -1.89 10.72
N ARG A 21 8.46 -2.59 11.18
CA ARG A 21 9.07 -2.36 12.49
C ARG A 21 9.66 -0.96 12.59
N TRP A 22 10.34 -0.49 11.56
CA TRP A 22 10.89 0.86 11.51
C TRP A 22 9.78 1.91 11.53
N LEU A 23 8.72 1.76 10.73
CA LEU A 23 7.57 2.69 10.76
C LEU A 23 6.88 2.74 12.11
N HIS A 24 6.75 1.59 12.78
CA HIS A 24 6.24 1.52 14.12
C HIS A 24 7.15 2.25 15.13
N SER A 25 8.47 2.11 15.03
CA SER A 25 9.40 2.81 15.93
C SER A 25 9.41 4.32 15.72
N GLN A 26 9.09 4.79 14.51
CA GLN A 26 8.91 6.21 14.20
C GLN A 26 7.52 6.77 14.57
N GLY A 27 6.61 5.94 15.09
CA GLY A 27 5.22 6.34 15.38
C GLY A 27 4.36 6.60 14.13
N LEU A 28 4.83 6.18 12.95
CA LEU A 28 4.16 6.43 11.68
C LEU A 28 3.06 5.41 11.42
N LYS A 29 1.99 5.87 10.74
CA LYS A 29 0.89 5.02 10.31
C LYS A 29 1.18 4.41 8.94
N TYR A 30 0.71 3.18 8.72
CA TYR A 30 0.93 2.50 7.44
C TYR A 30 -0.22 1.59 7.01
N ILE A 31 -0.31 1.34 5.71
CA ILE A 31 -1.21 0.36 5.09
C ILE A 31 -0.47 -0.34 3.95
N PHE A 32 -0.18 -1.64 4.12
CA PHE A 32 0.51 -2.43 3.10
C PHE A 32 -0.32 -3.59 2.61
N ARG A 33 -0.51 -3.69 1.30
CA ARG A 33 -1.21 -4.82 0.69
C ARG A 33 -0.36 -6.08 0.74
N GLN A 34 -0.98 -7.16 1.16
CA GLN A 34 -0.40 -8.48 1.24
C GLN A 34 -0.82 -9.34 0.04
N LYS A 35 0.00 -10.34 -0.28
CA LYS A 35 -0.35 -11.36 -1.26
C LYS A 35 -1.31 -12.37 -0.62
N LYS A 36 -2.14 -13.05 -1.43
CA LYS A 36 -3.18 -13.98 -0.95
C LYS A 36 -2.61 -15.23 -0.26
N ASP A 37 -1.41 -15.63 -0.63
CA ASP A 37 -0.63 -16.74 -0.08
C ASP A 37 0.13 -16.37 1.20
N THR A 38 0.19 -15.08 1.55
CA THR A 38 0.74 -14.64 2.84
C THR A 38 -0.04 -15.31 3.96
N THR A 39 0.66 -15.84 4.96
CA THR A 39 0.02 -16.52 6.09
C THR A 39 -0.20 -15.56 7.24
N PHE A 40 -1.27 -15.81 8.00
CA PHE A 40 -1.56 -15.10 9.24
C PHE A 40 -2.04 -16.09 10.31
N ARG A 41 -1.96 -15.68 11.56
CA ARG A 41 -2.66 -16.35 12.66
C ARG A 41 -3.27 -15.34 13.62
N GLU A 42 -4.37 -15.74 14.20
CA GLU A 42 -4.97 -15.07 15.36
C GLU A 42 -4.48 -15.74 16.64
N LYS A 43 -3.89 -14.96 17.56
CA LYS A 43 -3.43 -15.45 18.86
C LYS A 43 -2.50 -16.67 18.72
N ARG A 44 -2.91 -17.84 19.23
CA ARG A 44 -2.16 -19.11 19.23
C ARG A 44 -2.71 -20.14 18.21
N GLN A 45 -3.57 -19.70 17.29
CA GLN A 45 -4.06 -20.57 16.24
C GLN A 45 -2.94 -20.95 15.25
N LYS A 46 -3.19 -21.98 14.45
CA LYS A 46 -2.30 -22.36 13.35
C LYS A 46 -2.25 -21.23 12.32
N PHE A 47 -1.09 -21.09 11.66
CA PHE A 47 -0.99 -20.21 10.51
C PHE A 47 -1.86 -20.74 9.38
N GLN A 48 -2.59 -19.84 8.74
CA GLN A 48 -3.41 -20.12 7.57
C GLN A 48 -3.17 -19.04 6.51
N PRO A 49 -3.29 -19.35 5.21
CA PRO A 49 -3.13 -18.35 4.16
C PRO A 49 -4.26 -17.32 4.22
N LEU A 50 -3.99 -16.07 3.85
CA LEU A 50 -5.00 -15.01 3.80
C LEU A 50 -6.16 -15.37 2.86
N SER A 51 -5.88 -16.14 1.81
CA SER A 51 -6.90 -16.68 0.91
C SER A 51 -7.91 -17.63 1.57
N SER A 52 -7.64 -18.16 2.76
CA SER A 52 -8.61 -18.99 3.49
C SER A 52 -9.71 -18.18 4.17
N ILE A 53 -9.59 -16.84 4.22
CA ILE A 53 -10.58 -15.97 4.84
C ILE A 53 -11.83 -15.92 3.95
N PRO A 54 -13.00 -16.38 4.41
CA PRO A 54 -14.22 -16.33 3.62
C PRO A 54 -14.70 -14.87 3.49
N ILE A 55 -14.73 -14.37 2.26
CA ILE A 55 -15.22 -13.03 1.95
C ILE A 55 -15.93 -13.02 0.59
N TYR A 56 -16.98 -12.22 0.49
CA TYR A 56 -17.78 -12.03 -0.72
C TYR A 56 -17.68 -10.57 -1.21
N PRO A 57 -17.98 -10.26 -2.48
CA PRO A 57 -18.02 -8.90 -2.99
C PRO A 57 -18.89 -7.95 -2.15
N GLY A 58 -18.30 -6.83 -1.70
CA GLY A 58 -18.91 -5.87 -0.78
C GLY A 58 -18.65 -6.17 0.70
N GLY A 59 -18.12 -7.35 1.01
CA GLY A 59 -17.74 -7.74 2.37
C GLY A 59 -16.49 -7.03 2.87
N ARG A 60 -16.41 -6.89 4.19
CA ARG A 60 -15.21 -6.45 4.92
C ARG A 60 -15.03 -7.29 6.18
N ARG A 61 -13.77 -7.59 6.52
CA ARG A 61 -13.37 -8.26 7.77
C ARG A 61 -12.22 -7.48 8.41
N PHE A 62 -12.14 -7.57 9.73
CA PHE A 62 -11.10 -6.93 10.51
C PHE A 62 -10.61 -7.88 11.59
N TYR A 63 -9.30 -8.00 11.68
CA TYR A 63 -8.62 -8.83 12.64
C TYR A 63 -7.56 -8.00 13.33
N GLU A 64 -7.67 -7.86 14.64
CA GLU A 64 -6.75 -7.07 15.43
C GLU A 64 -5.57 -7.90 15.90
N ASN A 65 -4.40 -7.26 15.97
CA ASN A 65 -3.22 -7.83 16.63
C ASN A 65 -2.83 -9.24 16.12
N VAL A 66 -2.95 -9.47 14.81
CA VAL A 66 -2.56 -10.72 14.16
C VAL A 66 -1.06 -10.79 13.95
N ASN A 67 -0.52 -12.02 13.92
CA ASN A 67 0.83 -12.25 13.41
C ASN A 67 0.74 -12.52 11.91
N LEU A 68 1.42 -11.70 11.12
CA LEU A 68 1.64 -11.94 9.69
C LEU A 68 2.98 -12.63 9.49
N THR A 69 2.97 -13.65 8.62
CA THR A 69 4.11 -14.52 8.29
C THR A 69 4.61 -15.38 9.46
N GLN A 70 5.32 -16.45 9.11
CA GLN A 70 5.94 -17.35 10.09
C GLN A 70 7.31 -16.85 10.59
N GLU A 71 7.80 -15.73 10.06
CA GLU A 71 9.09 -15.17 10.44
C GLU A 71 9.05 -14.68 11.91
N LYS A 72 9.99 -15.17 12.71
CA LYS A 72 10.12 -14.79 14.12
C LYS A 72 10.50 -13.30 14.22
N GLY A 73 9.86 -12.56 15.13
CA GLY A 73 10.12 -11.12 15.33
C GLY A 73 9.20 -10.19 14.54
N PHE A 74 8.27 -10.74 13.76
CA PHE A 74 7.20 -9.96 13.15
C PHE A 74 6.22 -9.45 14.23
N GLY A 75 6.29 -8.14 14.51
CA GLY A 75 5.34 -7.47 15.42
C GLY A 75 3.89 -7.71 15.00
N ARG A 76 2.97 -7.64 15.97
CA ARG A 76 1.55 -7.77 15.71
C ARG A 76 1.07 -6.56 14.92
N CYS A 77 0.12 -6.77 14.01
CA CYS A 77 -0.54 -5.70 13.29
C CYS A 77 -2.02 -6.01 13.10
N ASN A 78 -2.78 -5.03 12.65
CA ASN A 78 -4.15 -5.23 12.24
C ASN A 78 -4.21 -5.68 10.79
N LEU A 79 -5.20 -6.52 10.47
CA LEU A 79 -5.48 -7.03 9.14
C LEU A 79 -6.89 -6.61 8.74
N VAL A 80 -7.00 -5.86 7.65
CA VAL A 80 -8.26 -5.54 6.99
C VAL A 80 -8.37 -6.39 5.73
N VAL A 81 -9.49 -7.10 5.59
CA VAL A 81 -9.85 -7.78 4.34
C VAL A 81 -11.05 -7.07 3.74
N TYR A 82 -10.95 -6.68 2.48
CA TYR A 82 -12.03 -5.97 1.79
C TYR A 82 -12.17 -6.49 0.37
N TRP A 83 -13.40 -6.78 -0.06
CA TRP A 83 -13.67 -7.04 -1.46
C TRP A 83 -14.63 -5.99 -1.98
N ARG A 84 -14.20 -5.23 -3.00
CA ARG A 84 -15.05 -4.22 -3.62
C ARG A 84 -16.34 -4.87 -4.13
N ARG A 85 -17.48 -4.21 -3.89
CA ARG A 85 -18.79 -4.65 -4.37
C ARG A 85 -18.82 -4.60 -5.89
N LYS A 86 -19.56 -5.55 -6.49
CA LYS A 86 -19.87 -5.52 -7.91
C LYS A 86 -20.60 -4.23 -8.25
N TYR A 87 -20.11 -3.50 -9.25
CA TYR A 87 -20.73 -2.27 -9.71
C TYR A 87 -20.76 -2.23 -11.23
N ARG A 88 -21.93 -1.94 -11.81
CA ARG A 88 -22.16 -1.90 -13.28
C ARG A 88 -21.56 -3.11 -14.02
N GLY A 89 -21.81 -4.31 -13.50
CA GLY A 89 -21.29 -5.55 -14.08
C GLY A 89 -19.81 -5.85 -13.82
N LYS A 90 -19.01 -4.87 -13.36
CA LYS A 90 -17.58 -5.04 -13.07
C LYS A 90 -17.35 -5.49 -11.62
N GLN A 91 -16.52 -6.52 -11.47
CA GLN A 91 -16.11 -7.08 -10.18
C GLN A 91 -14.58 -7.14 -10.14
N GLU A 92 -13.98 -6.70 -9.04
CA GLU A 92 -12.54 -6.86 -8.81
C GLU A 92 -12.21 -8.36 -8.71
N LYS A 93 -11.18 -8.81 -9.42
CA LYS A 93 -10.79 -10.23 -9.47
C LYS A 93 -10.38 -10.78 -8.11
N GLU A 94 -9.79 -9.94 -7.26
CA GLU A 94 -9.25 -10.35 -5.96
C GLU A 94 -9.63 -9.35 -4.87
N SER A 95 -9.81 -9.86 -3.65
CA SER A 95 -9.93 -9.04 -2.46
C SER A 95 -8.61 -8.35 -2.11
N TRP A 96 -8.72 -7.28 -1.32
CA TRP A 96 -7.60 -6.61 -0.69
C TRP A 96 -7.37 -7.24 0.68
N TYR A 97 -6.12 -7.65 0.93
CA TYR A 97 -5.63 -8.01 2.25
C TYR A 97 -4.64 -6.93 2.66
N LEU A 98 -4.97 -6.15 3.68
CA LEU A 98 -4.22 -4.96 4.08
C LEU A 98 -3.70 -5.15 5.50
N SER A 99 -2.38 -5.10 5.65
CA SER A 99 -1.74 -5.02 6.97
C SER A 99 -1.59 -3.56 7.38
N THR A 100 -1.94 -3.23 8.62
CA THR A 100 -1.97 -1.84 9.07
C THR A 100 -1.83 -1.71 10.58
N ASN A 101 -1.44 -0.53 11.06
CA ASN A 101 -1.52 -0.12 12.47
C ASN A 101 -2.61 0.96 12.71
N LEU A 102 -3.53 1.12 11.75
CA LEU A 102 -4.79 1.85 11.93
C LEU A 102 -5.85 0.93 12.58
N THR A 103 -6.78 1.53 13.30
CA THR A 103 -7.90 0.83 13.97
C THR A 103 -9.22 0.95 13.22
N ASP A 104 -9.37 1.95 12.34
CA ASP A 104 -10.59 2.13 11.56
C ASP A 104 -10.50 1.48 10.16
N ILE A 105 -11.42 0.56 9.91
CA ILE A 105 -11.53 -0.20 8.66
C ILE A 105 -11.87 0.74 7.50
N SER A 106 -12.82 1.66 7.71
CA SER A 106 -13.35 2.51 6.64
C SER A 106 -12.28 3.47 6.12
N THR A 107 -11.53 4.08 7.04
CA THR A 107 -10.38 4.94 6.77
C THR A 107 -9.27 4.17 6.09
N THR A 108 -8.95 2.95 6.55
CA THR A 108 -7.94 2.10 5.91
C THR A 108 -8.28 1.84 4.43
N ILE A 109 -9.52 1.44 4.15
CA ILE A 109 -9.98 1.16 2.78
C ILE A 109 -9.96 2.44 1.93
N LYS A 110 -10.43 3.56 2.49
CA LYS A 110 -10.48 4.86 1.80
C LYS A 110 -9.08 5.34 1.40
N ILE A 111 -8.13 5.35 2.34
CA ILE A 111 -6.75 5.79 2.10
C ILE A 111 -6.08 4.86 1.10
N TYR A 112 -6.17 3.54 1.28
CA TYR A 112 -5.56 2.60 0.34
C TYR A 112 -6.18 2.67 -1.07
N GLY A 113 -7.46 3.04 -1.17
CA GLY A 113 -8.11 3.31 -2.46
C GLY A 113 -7.43 4.41 -3.29
N GLN A 114 -6.69 5.32 -2.64
CA GLN A 114 -5.94 6.41 -3.27
C GLN A 114 -4.55 6.00 -3.79
N ARG A 115 -4.12 4.74 -3.60
CA ARG A 115 -2.76 4.27 -3.98
C ARG A 115 -2.37 4.54 -5.44
N PHE A 116 -3.35 4.66 -6.33
CA PHE A 116 -3.11 4.94 -7.75
C PHE A 116 -2.70 6.40 -8.01
N GLY A 117 -2.66 7.27 -6.99
CA GLY A 117 -2.18 8.65 -7.15
C GLY A 117 -0.77 8.73 -7.74
N ILE A 118 0.11 7.76 -7.45
CA ILE A 118 1.47 7.72 -8.00
C ILE A 118 1.53 7.25 -9.46
N GLU A 119 0.47 6.58 -9.98
CA GLU A 119 0.48 6.05 -11.34
C GLU A 119 0.49 7.15 -12.40
N ALA A 120 -0.15 8.28 -12.13
CA ALA A 120 -0.09 9.45 -13.01
C ALA A 120 1.37 9.91 -13.17
N MET A 121 2.09 10.05 -12.06
CA MET A 121 3.53 10.38 -12.07
C MET A 121 4.35 9.37 -12.87
N PHE A 122 4.14 8.08 -12.65
CA PHE A 122 4.86 7.05 -13.41
C PHE A 122 4.52 7.05 -14.89
N LYS A 123 3.28 7.36 -15.26
CA LYS A 123 2.86 7.48 -16.66
C LYS A 123 3.54 8.67 -17.34
N ASP A 124 3.62 9.80 -16.65
CA ASP A 124 4.30 11.01 -17.14
C ASP A 124 5.81 10.77 -17.32
N CYS A 125 6.45 9.99 -16.45
CA CYS A 125 7.87 9.64 -16.60
C CYS A 125 8.16 8.72 -17.80
N LYS A 126 7.18 7.97 -18.28
CA LYS A 126 7.30 7.02 -19.40
C LYS A 126 6.85 7.67 -20.72
N THR A 127 6.39 6.87 -21.66
CA THR A 127 5.88 7.30 -22.98
C THR A 127 4.64 8.19 -22.90
N GLY A 128 3.99 8.29 -21.73
CA GLY A 128 2.87 9.19 -21.51
C GLY A 128 3.25 10.65 -21.30
N GLY A 129 4.54 10.97 -21.17
CA GLY A 129 5.05 12.33 -20.99
C GLY A 129 6.52 12.47 -21.40
N TYR A 130 7.42 12.55 -20.43
CA TYR A 130 8.85 12.83 -20.59
C TYR A 130 9.66 11.75 -21.32
N ASN A 131 9.10 10.54 -21.48
CA ASN A 131 9.71 9.39 -22.16
C ASN A 131 11.15 9.11 -21.70
N LEU A 132 11.37 9.10 -20.38
CA LEU A 132 12.71 8.96 -19.79
C LEU A 132 13.39 7.65 -20.22
N GLU A 133 12.63 6.56 -20.37
CA GLU A 133 13.13 5.25 -20.82
C GLU A 133 13.62 5.27 -22.28
N GLY A 134 13.05 6.14 -23.12
CA GLY A 134 13.50 6.35 -24.50
C GLY A 134 14.53 7.47 -24.65
N SER A 135 14.85 8.18 -23.57
CA SER A 135 15.85 9.25 -23.61
C SER A 135 17.25 8.66 -23.77
N GLN A 136 17.99 9.10 -24.78
CA GLN A 136 19.41 8.74 -24.97
C GLN A 136 20.33 9.58 -24.07
N ALA A 137 19.83 9.98 -22.89
CA ALA A 137 20.57 10.82 -21.97
C ALA A 137 21.66 10.00 -21.27
N SER A 138 22.84 10.61 -21.07
CA SER A 138 23.87 9.99 -20.21
C SER A 138 23.36 9.84 -18.77
N PRO A 139 23.89 8.90 -17.98
CA PRO A 139 23.45 8.65 -16.61
C PRO A 139 23.36 9.93 -15.75
N ASP A 140 24.39 10.78 -15.77
CA ASP A 140 24.41 12.03 -15.02
C ASP A 140 23.33 13.02 -15.47
N ARG A 141 23.06 13.07 -16.78
CA ARG A 141 22.03 13.94 -17.34
C ARG A 141 20.65 13.43 -16.97
N LEU A 142 20.44 12.11 -17.02
CA LEU A 142 19.19 11.48 -16.63
C LEU A 142 18.87 11.75 -15.16
N VAL A 143 19.85 11.62 -14.26
CA VAL A 143 19.68 11.94 -12.82
C VAL A 143 19.26 13.40 -12.62
N ARG A 144 19.92 14.36 -13.31
CA ARG A 144 19.56 15.78 -13.22
C ARG A 144 18.15 16.05 -13.71
N ILE A 145 17.73 15.41 -14.81
CA ILE A 145 16.37 15.54 -15.35
C ILE A 145 15.34 14.97 -14.36
N ILE A 146 15.59 13.78 -13.82
CA ILE A 146 14.70 13.16 -12.81
C ILE A 146 14.56 14.08 -11.59
N LEU A 147 15.65 14.68 -11.12
CA LEU A 147 15.60 15.62 -9.99
C LEU A 147 14.76 16.86 -10.31
N LEU A 148 14.92 17.44 -11.50
CA LEU A 148 14.13 18.60 -11.93
C LEU A 148 12.64 18.24 -12.03
N ILE A 149 12.30 17.08 -12.59
CA ILE A 149 10.91 16.58 -12.64
C ILE A 149 10.36 16.43 -11.21
N ALA A 150 11.11 15.81 -10.30
CA ALA A 150 10.68 15.63 -8.91
C ALA A 150 10.39 16.97 -8.22
N LEU A 151 11.23 17.98 -8.40
CA LEU A 151 11.02 19.32 -7.85
C LEU A 151 9.79 20.02 -8.46
N ALA A 152 9.62 19.93 -9.78
CA ALA A 152 8.49 20.50 -10.48
C ALA A 152 7.16 19.87 -10.04
N MET A 153 7.11 18.54 -9.96
CA MET A 153 5.90 17.81 -9.54
C MET A 153 5.57 18.05 -8.07
N THR A 154 6.58 18.10 -7.19
CA THR A 154 6.40 18.46 -5.78
C THR A 154 5.78 19.86 -5.66
N SER A 155 6.27 20.82 -6.46
CA SER A 155 5.74 22.19 -6.48
C SER A 155 4.30 22.24 -6.96
N ALA A 156 3.96 21.52 -8.03
CA ALA A 156 2.59 21.43 -8.54
C ALA A 156 1.63 20.84 -7.50
N TRP A 157 1.99 19.71 -6.88
CA TRP A 157 1.15 19.06 -5.86
C TRP A 157 0.94 19.89 -4.59
N LEU A 158 1.88 20.76 -4.25
CA LEU A 158 1.72 21.70 -3.12
C LEU A 158 0.77 22.86 -3.45
N GLN A 159 0.64 23.24 -4.72
CA GLN A 159 -0.19 24.36 -5.17
C GLN A 159 -1.65 23.97 -5.43
N GLY A 160 -1.93 22.68 -5.67
CA GLY A 160 -3.28 22.14 -5.89
C GLY A 160 -3.58 21.93 -7.35
#